data_AF-A0A645GAJ6-F1
#
_entry.id   AF-A0A645GAJ6-F1
#
_cell.length_a   1.000
_cell.length_b   1.000
_cell.length_c   1.000
_cell.angle_alpha   90.00
_cell.angle_beta   90.00
_cell.angle_gamma   90.00
#
_symmetry.space_group_name_H-M   'P 1'
#
loop_
_entity.id
_entity.type
_entity.pdbx_description
1 polymer ?
#
loop_
_entity_poly.entity_id
_entity_poly.type
_entity_poly.pdbx_seq_one_letter_code
_entity_poly.pdbx_strand_id
1 'polypeptide(L)'
;MFADGFSSWQARENIKKFISPIPKAKTNPEYQKKGLNCCVSSWQRIHDNALPPRIKCGANYINSRLAQLEALDNGYDTVIFLNHHGNVAEGPGSCLFMVRDNTLITPLLTDSVLESITRDTVITLAKELGINVTERTVDRTELYLCDEAFLCGSAMEITPVVSVDHYTVGDGTEGTVTNILHRAYLQTVNGETQAHMDWLTEIYEHE
;
A
#
# COMPACT_ATOMS: atom_id res chain seq x y z
N MET A 1 -17.68 12.75 -4.07
CA MET A 1 -18.44 11.54 -3.71
C MET A 1 -18.91 10.89 -5.00
N PHE A 2 -18.86 9.57 -5.09
CA PHE A 2 -19.50 8.84 -6.19
C PHE A 2 -20.94 8.51 -5.77
N ALA A 3 -21.84 8.30 -6.72
CA ALA A 3 -23.28 8.18 -6.43
C ALA A 3 -23.64 6.97 -5.54
N ASP A 4 -22.72 6.03 -5.38
CA ASP A 4 -22.82 4.79 -4.62
C ASP A 4 -21.98 4.77 -3.34
N GLY A 5 -21.32 5.89 -2.97
CA GLY A 5 -20.68 6.03 -1.67
C GLY A 5 -19.33 6.74 -1.64
N PHE A 6 -18.52 6.36 -0.65
CA PHE A 6 -17.29 7.04 -0.23
C PHE A 6 -16.01 6.41 -0.82
N SER A 7 -15.93 6.17 -2.13
CA SER A 7 -14.63 5.98 -2.81
C SER A 7 -14.80 5.93 -4.33
N SER A 8 -13.75 6.30 -5.07
CA SER A 8 -13.70 6.10 -6.54
C SER A 8 -13.53 4.64 -6.94
N TRP A 9 -13.05 3.81 -6.03
CA TRP A 9 -12.60 2.46 -6.30
C TRP A 9 -13.73 1.45 -6.45
N GLN A 10 -14.87 1.73 -5.83
CA GLN A 10 -15.95 0.76 -5.68
C GLN A 10 -17.16 1.10 -6.55
N ALA A 11 -17.13 2.23 -7.26
CA ALA A 11 -18.30 2.71 -7.97
C ALA A 11 -18.74 1.73 -9.07
N ARG A 12 -20.04 1.46 -9.25
CA ARG A 12 -20.59 0.54 -10.27
C ARG A 12 -21.59 1.21 -11.20
N GLU A 13 -22.24 2.26 -10.74
CA GLU A 13 -23.29 2.96 -11.50
C GLU A 13 -22.74 4.08 -12.39
N ASN A 14 -23.60 4.61 -13.27
CA ASN A 14 -23.27 5.79 -14.09
C ASN A 14 -22.80 6.95 -13.19
N ILE A 15 -21.55 7.38 -13.39
CA ILE A 15 -20.92 8.39 -12.56
C ILE A 15 -21.46 9.77 -12.93
N LYS A 16 -22.41 10.29 -12.14
CA LYS A 16 -22.71 11.72 -12.11
C LYS A 16 -21.59 12.42 -11.32
N LYS A 17 -20.72 13.15 -12.02
CA LYS A 17 -19.62 13.88 -11.40
C LYS A 17 -20.18 15.09 -10.65
N PHE A 18 -19.86 15.20 -9.36
CA PHE A 18 -19.93 16.46 -8.64
C PHE A 18 -18.68 16.61 -7.77
N ILE A 19 -18.16 17.83 -7.69
CA ILE A 19 -17.00 18.19 -6.87
C ILE A 19 -17.55 18.76 -5.57
N SER A 20 -17.14 18.20 -4.43
CA SER A 20 -17.52 18.69 -3.12
C SER A 20 -16.31 18.56 -2.19
N PRO A 21 -15.95 19.62 -1.44
CA PRO A 21 -14.96 19.52 -0.39
C PRO A 21 -15.56 18.69 0.74
N ILE A 22 -14.92 17.58 1.07
CA ILE A 22 -15.34 16.70 2.17
C ILE A 22 -14.21 16.72 3.20
N PRO A 23 -14.48 17.11 4.46
CA PRO A 23 -13.53 16.92 5.54
C PRO A 23 -13.25 15.43 5.68
N LYS A 24 -12.01 15.01 5.39
CA LYS A 24 -11.58 13.63 5.62
C LYS A 24 -10.98 13.58 7.02
N ALA A 25 -11.53 12.73 7.88
CA ALA A 25 -10.92 12.47 9.18
C ALA A 25 -9.48 11.96 8.98
N LYS A 26 -8.57 12.27 9.92
CA LYS A 26 -7.17 11.79 9.89
C LYS A 26 -7.10 10.27 9.70
N THR A 27 -8.01 9.53 10.33
CA THR A 27 -8.13 8.09 10.17
C THR A 27 -9.51 7.73 9.59
N ASN A 28 -9.51 6.93 8.52
CA ASN A 28 -10.75 6.36 7.97
C ASN A 28 -11.17 5.16 8.85
N PRO A 29 -12.42 5.08 9.34
CA PRO A 29 -12.91 3.93 10.09
C PRO A 29 -12.71 2.58 9.38
N GLU A 30 -12.73 2.55 8.04
CA GLU A 30 -12.44 1.31 7.29
C GLU A 30 -10.99 0.82 7.47
N TYR A 31 -10.06 1.72 7.79
CA TYR A 31 -8.67 1.39 8.14
C TYR A 31 -8.45 1.16 9.65
N GLN A 32 -9.52 1.21 10.48
CA GLN A 32 -9.44 0.81 11.90
C GLN A 32 -9.46 -0.71 12.09
N LYS A 33 -9.48 -1.50 11.01
CA LYS A 33 -9.22 -2.93 11.10
C LYS A 33 -7.79 -3.15 11.61
N LYS A 34 -7.59 -4.19 12.42
CA LYS A 34 -6.27 -4.59 12.93
C LYS A 34 -5.27 -4.97 11.82
N GLY A 35 -5.77 -5.18 10.60
CA GLY A 35 -5.01 -5.42 9.38
C GLY A 35 -5.97 -5.78 8.24
N LEU A 36 -5.43 -5.89 7.03
CA LEU A 36 -6.17 -6.21 5.82
C LEU A 36 -6.13 -7.71 5.51
N ASN A 37 -7.24 -8.23 5.01
CA ASN A 37 -7.32 -9.52 4.37
C ASN A 37 -7.22 -9.30 2.86
N CYS A 38 -6.09 -9.68 2.28
CA CYS A 38 -5.81 -9.48 0.86
C CYS A 38 -6.07 -10.76 0.06
N CYS A 39 -6.28 -10.61 -1.24
CA CYS A 39 -6.17 -11.71 -2.18
C CYS A 39 -5.20 -11.38 -3.31
N VAL A 40 -4.65 -12.40 -3.94
CA VAL A 40 -3.92 -12.25 -5.20
C VAL A 40 -4.94 -12.13 -6.34
N SER A 41 -4.93 -11.02 -7.06
CA SER A 41 -5.93 -10.76 -8.09
C SER A 41 -5.80 -11.71 -9.30
N SER A 42 -6.93 -12.00 -9.95
CA SER A 42 -6.94 -12.62 -11.28
C SER A 42 -6.51 -11.64 -12.39
N TRP A 43 -6.62 -10.33 -12.13
CA TRP A 43 -6.11 -9.30 -13.01
C TRP A 43 -4.60 -9.13 -12.82
N GLN A 44 -3.88 -9.13 -13.93
CA GLN A 44 -2.46 -8.87 -13.93
C GLN A 44 -2.18 -7.35 -13.87
N ARG A 45 -1.05 -6.96 -13.27
CA ARG A 45 -0.58 -5.56 -13.28
C ARG A 45 -0.26 -5.10 -14.70
N ILE A 46 -0.53 -3.83 -14.97
CA ILE A 46 -0.11 -3.17 -16.22
C ILE A 46 1.41 -3.21 -16.37
N HIS A 47 1.86 -3.38 -17.61
CA HIS A 47 3.27 -3.50 -17.94
C HIS A 47 3.89 -2.16 -18.34
N ASP A 48 5.19 -1.98 -18.06
CA ASP A 48 5.93 -0.74 -18.33
C ASP A 48 5.87 -0.31 -19.81
N ASN A 49 5.92 -1.26 -20.74
CA ASN A 49 5.84 -0.98 -22.19
C ASN A 49 4.41 -0.82 -22.73
N ALA A 50 3.37 -0.81 -21.88
CA ALA A 50 1.97 -0.68 -22.31
C ALA A 50 1.30 0.52 -21.66
N LEU A 51 1.20 0.50 -20.33
CA LEU A 51 0.70 1.60 -19.52
C LEU A 51 1.63 1.69 -18.31
N PRO A 52 2.69 2.51 -18.36
CA PRO A 52 3.75 2.46 -17.36
C PRO A 52 3.23 2.70 -15.94
N PRO A 53 3.33 1.73 -15.02
CA PRO A 53 2.80 1.86 -13.65
C PRO A 53 3.57 2.91 -12.83
N ARG A 54 4.83 3.17 -13.17
CA ARG A 54 5.65 4.26 -12.60
C ARG A 54 5.06 5.65 -12.83
N ILE A 55 4.21 5.81 -13.84
CA ILE A 55 3.53 7.08 -14.13
C ILE A 55 2.23 7.13 -13.34
N LYS A 56 2.14 8.10 -12.42
CA LYS A 56 0.94 8.35 -11.61
C LYS A 56 -0.16 9.04 -12.42
N CYS A 57 -0.72 8.33 -13.41
CA CYS A 57 -1.75 8.84 -14.31
C CYS A 57 -3.13 8.25 -13.99
N GLY A 58 -4.18 9.08 -14.00
CA GLY A 58 -5.55 8.63 -13.75
C GLY A 58 -6.03 7.50 -14.68
N ALA A 59 -5.52 7.43 -15.92
CA ALA A 59 -5.86 6.35 -16.85
C ALA A 59 -5.37 4.97 -16.37
N ASN A 60 -4.24 4.90 -15.66
CA ASN A 60 -3.68 3.65 -15.15
C ASN A 60 -4.53 3.01 -14.04
N TYR A 61 -5.40 3.80 -13.41
CA TYR A 61 -6.24 3.37 -12.29
C TYR A 61 -7.36 2.41 -12.70
N ILE A 62 -7.64 2.24 -13.99
CA ILE A 62 -8.66 1.28 -14.44
C ILE A 62 -8.27 -0.16 -14.07
N ASN A 63 -6.99 -0.52 -14.15
CA ASN A 63 -6.47 -1.82 -13.74
C ASN A 63 -6.69 -2.05 -12.24
N SER A 64 -6.23 -1.11 -11.43
CA SER A 64 -6.41 -1.12 -9.98
C SER A 64 -7.89 -1.21 -9.57
N ARG A 65 -8.78 -0.50 -10.27
CA ARG A 65 -10.23 -0.51 -9.98
C ARG A 65 -10.88 -1.86 -10.26
N LEU A 66 -10.55 -2.48 -11.39
CA LEU A 66 -11.12 -3.79 -11.75
C LEU A 66 -10.74 -4.88 -10.75
N ALA A 67 -9.48 -4.91 -10.33
CA ALA A 67 -9.02 -5.86 -9.33
C ALA A 67 -9.61 -5.57 -7.94
N GLN A 68 -9.73 -4.31 -7.52
CA GLN A 68 -10.36 -3.97 -6.25
C GLN A 68 -11.84 -4.38 -6.21
N LEU A 69 -12.58 -4.22 -7.31
CA LEU A 69 -13.97 -4.69 -7.40
C LEU A 69 -14.06 -6.21 -7.24
N GLU A 70 -13.15 -6.96 -7.88
CA GLU A 70 -13.06 -8.41 -7.72
C GLU A 70 -12.78 -8.83 -6.27
N ALA A 71 -11.81 -8.20 -5.58
CA ALA A 71 -11.53 -8.50 -4.18
C ALA A 71 -12.77 -8.32 -3.30
N LEU A 72 -13.47 -7.20 -3.47
CA LEU A 72 -14.65 -6.87 -2.67
C LEU A 72 -15.80 -7.85 -2.92
N ASP A 73 -16.04 -8.24 -4.18
CA ASP A 73 -17.04 -9.26 -4.52
C ASP A 73 -16.70 -10.62 -3.90
N ASN A 74 -15.42 -10.91 -3.71
CA ASN A 74 -14.93 -12.14 -3.08
C ASN A 74 -14.76 -12.04 -1.55
N GLY A 75 -15.10 -10.91 -0.93
CA GLY A 75 -15.07 -10.72 0.53
C GLY A 75 -13.69 -10.39 1.11
N TYR A 76 -12.74 -9.94 0.29
CA TYR A 76 -11.44 -9.42 0.73
C TYR A 76 -11.48 -7.89 0.90
N ASP A 77 -10.52 -7.36 1.65
CA ASP A 77 -10.36 -5.92 1.84
C ASP A 77 -9.71 -5.25 0.61
N THR A 78 -8.71 -5.91 0.01
CA THR A 78 -8.01 -5.41 -1.17
C THR A 78 -7.25 -6.52 -1.90
N VAL A 79 -6.53 -6.15 -2.95
CA VAL A 79 -5.76 -7.06 -3.81
C VAL A 79 -4.25 -6.84 -3.69
N ILE A 80 -3.51 -7.90 -3.99
CA ILE A 80 -2.11 -7.87 -4.38
C ILE A 80 -2.04 -8.27 -5.85
N PHE A 81 -1.40 -7.45 -6.67
CA PHE A 81 -1.17 -7.74 -8.07
C PHE A 81 0.08 -8.59 -8.28
N LEU A 82 0.01 -9.44 -9.30
CA LEU A 82 1.20 -10.01 -9.94
C LEU A 82 1.50 -9.28 -11.24
N ASN A 83 2.78 -9.16 -11.57
CA ASN A 83 3.24 -8.68 -12.86
C ASN A 83 3.10 -9.77 -13.95
N HIS A 84 3.53 -9.48 -15.18
CA HIS A 84 3.45 -10.41 -16.31
C HIS A 84 4.34 -11.65 -16.24
N HIS A 85 5.31 -11.66 -15.34
CA HIS A 85 6.13 -12.83 -15.04
C HIS A 85 5.53 -13.69 -13.91
N GLY A 86 4.42 -13.26 -13.30
CA GLY A 86 3.82 -13.95 -12.16
C GLY A 86 4.47 -13.61 -10.82
N ASN A 87 5.35 -12.62 -10.76
CA ASN A 87 5.94 -12.14 -9.50
C ASN A 87 5.10 -11.02 -8.89
N VAL A 88 5.23 -10.83 -7.57
CA VAL A 88 4.48 -9.81 -6.83
C VAL A 88 4.87 -8.41 -7.31
N ALA A 89 3.86 -7.59 -7.59
CA ALA A 89 4.00 -6.19 -7.91
C ALA A 89 3.62 -5.33 -6.69
N GLU A 90 2.36 -4.95 -6.55
CA GLU A 90 1.89 -3.98 -5.57
C GLU A 90 0.39 -4.12 -5.30
N GLY A 91 -0.16 -3.32 -4.38
CA GLY A 91 -1.61 -3.17 -4.21
C GLY A 91 -2.22 -2.18 -5.23
N PRO A 92 -3.54 -1.95 -5.21
CA PRO A 92 -4.21 -1.11 -6.21
C PRO A 92 -3.83 0.38 -6.13
N GLY A 93 -3.34 0.84 -4.98
CA GLY A 93 -2.87 2.21 -4.78
C GLY A 93 -1.78 2.33 -3.73
N SER A 94 -1.02 1.26 -3.51
CA SER A 94 -0.04 1.12 -2.44
C SER A 94 1.06 0.16 -2.87
N CYS A 95 2.30 0.38 -2.42
CA CYS A 95 3.38 -0.58 -2.56
C CYS A 95 3.26 -1.67 -1.48
N LEU A 96 3.93 -2.80 -1.69
CA LEU A 96 3.95 -3.92 -0.75
C LEU A 96 5.34 -4.12 -0.15
N PHE A 97 5.35 -4.45 1.14
CA PHE A 97 6.50 -4.97 1.86
C PHE A 97 6.14 -6.27 2.56
N MET A 98 7.13 -7.14 2.72
CA MET A 98 7.07 -8.31 3.58
C MET A 98 8.32 -8.40 4.46
N VAL A 99 8.20 -9.09 5.59
CA VAL A 99 9.35 -9.46 6.42
C VAL A 99 9.53 -10.95 6.34
N ARG A 100 10.76 -11.38 6.07
CA ARG A 100 11.14 -12.79 6.08
C ARG A 100 12.57 -12.92 6.56
N ASP A 101 12.81 -13.80 7.51
CA ASP A 101 14.14 -14.06 8.07
C ASP A 101 14.82 -12.76 8.54
N ASN A 102 14.09 -11.95 9.32
CA ASN A 102 14.52 -10.64 9.84
C ASN A 102 14.93 -9.61 8.77
N THR A 103 14.50 -9.78 7.52
CA THR A 103 14.79 -8.85 6.43
C THR A 103 13.49 -8.25 5.89
N LEU A 104 13.45 -6.92 5.81
CA LEU A 104 12.39 -6.18 5.15
C LEU A 104 12.60 -6.26 3.62
N ILE A 105 11.61 -6.77 2.91
CA ILE A 105 11.69 -7.06 1.48
C ILE A 105 10.57 -6.32 0.75
N THR A 106 10.89 -5.72 -0.39
CA THR A 106 9.91 -5.11 -1.30
C THR A 106 10.27 -5.41 -2.76
N PRO A 107 9.28 -5.56 -3.66
CA PRO A 107 9.53 -5.76 -5.09
C PRO A 107 10.43 -4.70 -5.71
N LEU A 108 11.14 -5.07 -6.78
CA LEU A 108 11.97 -4.14 -7.55
C LEU A 108 11.08 -3.11 -8.26
N LEU A 109 11.63 -1.94 -8.55
CA LEU A 109 10.94 -0.93 -9.38
C LEU A 109 10.60 -1.45 -10.79
N THR A 110 11.31 -2.49 -11.25
CA THR A 110 11.06 -3.19 -12.52
C THR A 110 9.92 -4.21 -12.44
N ASP A 111 9.39 -4.52 -11.26
CA ASP A 111 8.31 -5.50 -11.06
C ASP A 111 6.92 -4.88 -11.26
N SER A 112 6.81 -3.86 -12.12
CA SER A 112 5.56 -3.17 -12.46
C SER A 112 4.91 -2.42 -11.29
N VAL A 113 5.74 -1.79 -10.44
CA VAL A 113 5.31 -0.99 -9.29
C VAL A 113 5.38 0.51 -9.58
N LEU A 114 4.63 1.30 -8.82
CA LEU A 114 4.81 2.74 -8.74
C LEU A 114 6.06 3.07 -7.92
N GLU A 115 6.85 4.05 -8.36
CA GLU A 115 7.97 4.62 -7.59
C GLU A 115 7.42 5.51 -6.46
N SER A 116 6.88 4.87 -5.41
CA SER A 116 6.18 5.52 -4.31
C SER A 116 7.13 6.29 -3.37
N ILE A 117 6.77 7.53 -3.04
CA ILE A 117 7.48 8.32 -2.02
C ILE A 117 7.37 7.66 -0.65
N THR A 118 6.20 7.12 -0.27
CA THR A 118 6.05 6.42 1.02
C THR A 118 6.93 5.17 1.09
N ARG A 119 7.11 4.46 -0.04
CA ARG A 119 8.04 3.31 -0.11
C ARG A 119 9.47 3.77 0.16
N ASP A 120 9.90 4.87 -0.47
CA ASP A 120 11.23 5.45 -0.28
C ASP A 120 11.45 5.91 1.18
N THR A 121 10.45 6.57 1.78
CA THR A 121 10.44 6.93 3.20
C THR A 121 10.60 5.70 4.09
N VAL A 122 9.83 4.63 3.84
CA VAL A 122 9.92 3.38 4.62
C VAL A 122 11.30 2.75 4.53
N ILE A 123 11.90 2.70 3.33
CA ILE A 123 13.26 2.16 3.13
C ILE A 123 14.29 3.00 3.90
N THR A 124 14.17 4.33 3.86
CA THR A 124 15.06 5.25 4.56
C THR A 124 14.98 5.05 6.08
N LEU A 125 13.77 5.11 6.63
CA LEU A 125 13.54 4.92 8.07
C LEU A 125 13.98 3.51 8.53
N ALA A 126 13.73 2.47 7.74
CA ALA A 126 14.17 1.11 8.05
C ALA A 126 15.70 1.03 8.19
N LYS A 127 16.45 1.62 7.27
CA LYS A 127 17.92 1.66 7.33
C LYS A 127 18.43 2.42 8.55
N GLU A 128 17.81 3.56 8.89
CA GLU A 128 18.15 4.36 10.07
C GLU A 128 17.89 3.61 11.38
N LEU A 129 16.86 2.76 11.41
CA LEU A 129 16.52 1.90 12.54
C LEU A 129 17.35 0.60 12.59
N GLY A 130 18.29 0.40 11.65
CA GLY A 130 19.13 -0.79 11.58
C GLY A 130 18.40 -2.05 11.09
N ILE A 131 17.26 -1.90 10.42
CA ILE A 131 16.51 -3.00 9.80
C ILE A 131 17.13 -3.30 8.43
N ASN A 132 17.46 -4.57 8.17
CA ASN A 132 17.97 -4.99 6.88
C ASN A 132 16.88 -4.84 5.81
N VAL A 133 17.21 -4.14 4.72
CA VAL A 133 16.29 -3.93 3.60
C VAL A 133 16.85 -4.57 2.34
N THR A 134 16.02 -5.35 1.65
CA THR A 134 16.34 -5.93 0.34
C THR A 134 15.26 -5.60 -0.67
N GLU A 135 15.64 -4.93 -1.75
CA GLU A 135 14.79 -4.78 -2.93
C GLU A 135 15.08 -5.96 -3.86
N ARG A 136 14.09 -6.84 -4.06
CA ARG A 136 14.20 -8.01 -4.94
C ARG A 136 12.84 -8.43 -5.46
N THR A 137 12.83 -9.16 -6.57
CA THR A 137 11.62 -9.85 -7.03
C THR A 137 11.13 -10.83 -5.97
N VAL A 138 9.81 -10.88 -5.80
CA VAL A 138 9.11 -11.69 -4.79
C VAL A 138 8.14 -12.62 -5.48
N ASP A 139 8.17 -13.90 -5.13
CA ASP A 139 7.21 -14.87 -5.65
C ASP A 139 5.90 -14.83 -4.87
N ARG A 140 4.78 -15.13 -5.55
CA ARG A 140 3.44 -15.21 -4.93
C ARG A 140 3.46 -16.04 -3.63
N THR A 141 4.09 -17.21 -3.66
CA THR A 141 4.07 -18.16 -2.54
C THR A 141 4.85 -17.68 -1.33
N GLU A 142 5.74 -16.69 -1.48
CA GLU A 142 6.43 -16.09 -0.34
C GLU A 142 5.48 -15.29 0.54
N LEU A 143 4.39 -14.74 -0.01
CA LEU A 143 3.36 -14.03 0.75
C LEU A 143 2.65 -14.93 1.78
N TYR A 144 2.67 -16.25 1.57
CA TYR A 144 2.07 -17.22 2.50
C TYR A 144 3.05 -17.70 3.56
N LEU A 145 4.34 -17.40 3.38
CA LEU A 145 5.44 -17.91 4.22
C LEU A 145 6.19 -16.78 4.93
N CYS A 146 5.81 -15.51 4.71
CA CYS A 146 6.44 -14.38 5.37
C CYS A 146 5.97 -14.25 6.82
N ASP A 147 6.84 -13.65 7.63
CA ASP A 147 6.59 -13.39 9.06
C ASP A 147 5.63 -12.21 9.23
N GLU A 148 5.76 -11.19 8.37
CA GLU A 148 4.91 -9.99 8.35
C GLU A 148 4.68 -9.53 6.91
N ALA A 149 3.60 -8.79 6.68
CA ALA A 149 3.38 -8.07 5.44
C ALA A 149 2.60 -6.78 5.70
N PHE A 150 2.83 -5.76 4.88
CA PHE A 150 2.07 -4.52 4.93
C PHE A 150 2.02 -3.84 3.56
N LEU A 151 1.00 -3.02 3.38
CA LEU A 151 0.87 -2.10 2.26
C LEU A 151 1.24 -0.69 2.69
N CYS A 152 1.83 0.10 1.79
CA CYS A 152 2.15 1.50 2.07
C CYS A 152 1.85 2.47 0.94
N GLY A 153 1.45 3.70 1.29
CA GLY A 153 1.25 4.80 0.35
C GLY A 153 0.62 6.00 1.01
N SER A 154 0.66 7.19 0.40
CA SER A 154 0.25 8.44 1.07
C SER A 154 -1.17 8.44 1.65
N ALA A 155 -2.10 7.68 1.06
CA ALA A 155 -3.49 7.59 1.52
C ALA A 155 -3.76 6.42 2.49
N MET A 156 -2.85 5.46 2.57
CA MET A 156 -2.94 4.22 3.36
C MET A 156 -1.92 4.20 4.50
N GLU A 157 -0.96 5.13 4.48
CA GLU A 157 0.17 5.20 5.39
C GLU A 157 0.94 3.87 5.39
N ILE A 158 1.06 3.19 6.53
CA ILE A 158 1.52 1.81 6.65
C ILE A 158 0.35 1.01 7.22
N THR A 159 -0.19 0.08 6.44
CA THR A 159 -1.34 -0.74 6.84
C THR A 159 -0.95 -2.23 6.85
N PRO A 160 -1.04 -2.93 7.99
CA PRO A 160 -0.72 -4.35 8.10
C PRO A 160 -1.59 -5.23 7.19
N VAL A 161 -1.00 -6.30 6.66
CA VAL A 161 -1.69 -7.39 5.95
C VAL A 161 -1.62 -8.63 6.83
N VAL A 162 -2.78 -9.13 7.26
CA VAL A 162 -2.89 -10.24 8.23
C VAL A 162 -3.28 -11.56 7.57
N SER A 163 -3.78 -11.52 6.34
CA SER A 163 -3.98 -12.72 5.53
C SER A 163 -3.85 -12.43 4.04
N VAL A 164 -3.42 -13.45 3.28
CA VAL A 164 -3.40 -13.46 1.81
C VAL A 164 -4.05 -14.75 1.32
N ASP A 165 -5.08 -14.66 0.48
CA ASP A 165 -5.84 -15.81 -0.04
C ASP A 165 -6.35 -16.74 1.08
N HIS A 166 -6.74 -16.15 2.22
CA HIS A 166 -7.13 -16.83 3.47
C HIS A 166 -6.01 -17.58 4.21
N TYR A 167 -4.78 -17.56 3.72
CA TYR A 167 -3.62 -17.98 4.51
C TYR A 167 -3.25 -16.86 5.47
N THR A 168 -3.17 -17.20 6.75
CA THR A 168 -2.70 -16.27 7.79
C THR A 168 -1.24 -15.89 7.54
N VAL A 169 -0.95 -14.60 7.56
CA VAL A 169 0.43 -14.08 7.57
C VAL A 169 0.91 -14.07 9.02
N GLY A 170 2.07 -14.67 9.28
CA GLY A 170 2.60 -14.80 10.65
C GLY A 170 1.58 -15.41 11.61
N ASP A 171 1.20 -14.66 12.63
CA ASP A 171 0.18 -15.04 13.63
C ASP A 171 -1.19 -14.37 13.41
N GLY A 172 -1.38 -13.67 12.29
CA GLY A 172 -2.61 -12.97 11.95
C GLY A 172 -2.79 -11.63 12.68
N THR A 173 -1.72 -11.08 13.24
CA THR A 173 -1.71 -9.76 13.91
C THR A 173 -0.71 -8.81 13.26
N GLU A 174 -0.70 -7.55 13.71
CA GLU A 174 0.32 -6.59 13.28
C GLU A 174 1.68 -7.05 13.79
N GLY A 175 2.63 -7.23 12.86
CA GLY A 175 3.98 -7.65 13.18
C GLY A 175 4.84 -6.56 13.84
N THR A 176 5.95 -6.97 14.44
CA THR A 176 6.82 -6.08 15.23
C THR A 176 7.54 -5.07 14.35
N VAL A 177 8.10 -5.51 13.22
CA VAL A 177 8.80 -4.62 12.28
C VAL A 177 7.82 -3.62 11.67
N THR A 178 6.62 -4.10 11.32
CA THR A 178 5.53 -3.27 10.80
C THR A 178 5.15 -2.17 11.81
N ASN A 179 4.95 -2.51 13.09
CA ASN A 179 4.60 -1.53 14.12
C ASN A 179 5.73 -0.50 14.35
N ILE A 180 6.99 -0.95 14.37
CA ILE A 180 8.15 -0.07 14.52
C ILE A 180 8.21 0.94 13.38
N LEU A 181 8.07 0.49 12.13
CA LEU A 181 8.10 1.36 10.95
C LEU A 181 6.88 2.28 10.90
N HIS A 182 5.70 1.78 11.26
CA HIS A 182 4.49 2.59 11.32
C HIS A 182 4.63 3.74 12.33
N ARG A 183 5.15 3.46 13.52
CA ARG A 183 5.42 4.50 14.52
C ARG A 183 6.44 5.52 14.05
N ALA A 184 7.57 5.06 13.52
CA ALA A 184 8.61 5.95 13.01
C ALA A 184 8.07 6.85 11.89
N TYR A 185 7.33 6.28 10.95
CA TYR A 185 6.67 7.02 9.88
C TYR A 185 5.74 8.10 10.43
N LEU A 186 4.85 7.77 11.37
CA LEU A 186 3.92 8.73 11.96
C LEU A 186 4.64 9.86 12.69
N GLN A 187 5.68 9.54 13.47
CA GLN A 187 6.47 10.55 14.18
C GLN A 187 7.16 11.50 13.20
N THR A 188 7.69 10.99 12.08
CA THR A 188 8.31 11.83 11.04
C THR A 188 7.29 12.71 10.32
N VAL A 189 6.18 12.15 9.82
CA VAL A 189 5.20 12.94 9.04
C VAL A 189 4.38 13.92 9.90
N ASN A 190 4.33 13.72 11.21
CA ASN A 190 3.73 14.66 12.16
C ASN A 190 4.71 15.74 12.66
N GLY A 191 6.00 15.67 12.30
CA GLY A 191 7.01 16.60 12.82
C GLY A 191 7.31 16.41 14.31
N GLU A 192 7.14 15.20 14.83
CA GLU A 192 7.46 14.85 16.22
C GLU A 192 8.95 14.53 16.41
N THR A 193 9.71 14.43 15.32
CA THR A 193 11.16 14.22 15.31
C THR A 193 11.88 15.41 14.70
N GLN A 194 13.06 15.76 15.23
CA GLN A 194 13.92 16.77 14.61
C GLN A 194 14.57 16.29 13.30
N ALA A 195 14.62 14.97 13.07
CA ALA A 195 15.08 14.39 11.82
C ALA A 195 14.04 14.60 10.71
N HIS A 196 14.52 14.77 9.47
CA HIS A 196 13.69 14.89 8.26
C HIS A 196 12.67 16.03 8.25
N MET A 197 12.95 17.12 8.98
CA MET A 197 12.11 18.33 8.93
C MET A 197 12.06 18.94 7.53
N ASP A 198 13.05 18.67 6.68
CA ASP A 198 13.09 19.03 5.26
C ASP A 198 12.05 18.29 4.40
N TRP A 199 11.43 17.22 4.91
CA TRP A 199 10.29 16.57 4.24
C TRP A 199 8.96 17.24 4.56
N LEU A 200 8.93 18.14 5.54
CA LEU A 200 7.73 18.82 5.99
C LEU A 200 7.68 20.23 5.39
N THR A 201 6.50 20.61 4.90
CA THR A 201 6.24 21.98 4.44
C THR A 201 5.31 22.66 5.43
N GLU A 202 5.83 23.69 6.10
CA GLU A 202 5.05 24.54 7.00
C GLU A 202 4.00 25.33 6.20
N ILE A 203 2.75 25.32 6.68
CA ILE A 203 1.62 25.98 5.99
C ILE A 203 1.19 27.26 6.70
N TYR A 204 1.40 27.35 8.02
CA TYR A 204 1.04 28.49 8.85
C TYR A 204 2.31 29.08 9.43
N GLU A 205 2.50 30.39 9.34
CA GLU A 205 3.58 31.07 10.05
C GLU A 205 3.32 31.02 11.55
N HIS A 206 4.34 30.71 12.34
CA HIS A 206 4.32 30.90 13.78
C HIS A 206 4.26 32.41 14.11
N GLU A 207 3.12 32.91 14.59
CA GLU A 207 3.01 34.25 15.23
C GLU A 207 3.83 34.35 16.53
#